data_AF-A0A3E0PQR7-F1
#
_entry.id   AF-A0A3E0PQR7-F1
#
_cell.length_a   1.000
_cell.length_b   1.000
_cell.length_c   1.000
_cell.angle_alpha   90.00
_cell.angle_beta   90.00
_cell.angle_gamma   90.00
#
_symmetry.space_group_name_H-M   'P 1'
#
loop_
_entity.id
_entity.type
_entity.pdbx_description
1 polymer ?
#
loop_
_entity_poly.entity_id
_entity_poly.type
_entity_poly.pdbx_seq_one_letter_code
_entity_poly.pdbx_strand_id
1 'polypeptide(L)'
;MAVILSLLATLDAAVAAAARKPNVVFFLADDLGYGDLGSFGQEKIRTPHLDRMAAEGMRLTQHYSGNAVCAPSRCVLMTGKHPGHAFIRNNRSVKPEGQYPIPADTITLARLLDEQGYATGGFGKWGLGPPRSHAAPTRQGFDRFYGYICQGVAHNYYPTYLWSDEDRVELDNPAFSAQQRLSPDDDPSDPASYRRFSGQDYAPDLIGQQALEFVRRHQDEPFFLYVPTTVPHLALQVPDDSVAEYRGAFPEEPYTGDRRYLPHREPRAAYAAMITRMDRDMGRIIELVKKLGLDEDTIFVFSSDNGPLYDALGGTDTEFFASAGELRGRKGSLYEGGNRVPTIVRWKGHIAPDSTSDRVSGFEDWLPTIMELVGAESVIPPEIDGISMAPTLLGESQPPRPFLYREFPAYGGQQCVRLGDWKGVRQNLKPRQNGAEPDLTIELYNLAEDVGETRNVAAEHPEIVAQIEKIMRQQHTPSAEFAFPALDEL
;
A
#
# COMPACT_ATOMS: atom_id res chain seq x y z
N MET A 1 -21.15 -62.84 47.97
CA MET A 1 -21.88 -61.83 47.18
C MET A 1 -20.99 -60.61 47.07
N ALA A 2 -20.66 -60.25 45.84
CA ALA A 2 -19.67 -59.24 45.49
C ALA A 2 -20.26 -57.82 45.54
N VAL A 3 -19.45 -56.85 45.97
CA VAL A 3 -19.51 -55.47 45.46
C VAL A 3 -18.07 -54.98 45.36
N ILE A 4 -17.54 -54.95 44.14
CA ILE A 4 -16.29 -54.28 43.79
C ILE A 4 -16.70 -52.91 43.25
N LEU A 5 -16.37 -51.84 43.97
CA LEU A 5 -16.47 -50.47 43.48
C LEU A 5 -15.28 -50.21 42.55
N SER A 6 -15.53 -50.12 41.24
CA SER A 6 -14.56 -49.63 40.27
C SER A 6 -14.72 -48.11 40.14
N LEU A 7 -13.79 -47.35 40.71
CA LEU A 7 -13.60 -45.93 40.40
C LEU A 7 -12.92 -45.83 39.03
N LEU A 8 -13.68 -45.43 38.01
CA LEU A 8 -13.13 -44.98 36.73
C LEU A 8 -12.72 -43.51 36.89
N ALA A 9 -11.41 -43.27 37.05
CA ALA A 9 -10.83 -41.95 36.88
C ALA A 9 -10.72 -41.68 35.38
N THR A 10 -11.60 -40.83 34.85
CA THR A 10 -11.45 -40.27 33.50
C THR A 10 -10.30 -39.27 33.52
N LEU A 11 -9.15 -39.65 32.96
CA LEU A 11 -8.12 -38.69 32.57
C LEU A 11 -8.67 -37.87 31.40
N ASP A 12 -9.19 -36.69 31.69
CA ASP A 12 -9.30 -35.62 30.69
C ASP A 12 -7.88 -35.17 30.34
N ALA A 13 -7.29 -35.82 29.35
CA ALA A 13 -6.12 -35.29 28.67
C ALA A 13 -6.60 -34.12 27.80
N ALA A 14 -6.71 -32.93 28.41
CA ALA A 14 -6.70 -31.68 27.68
C ALA A 14 -5.32 -31.58 27.01
N VAL A 15 -5.21 -32.13 25.80
CA VAL A 15 -4.11 -31.81 24.90
C VAL A 15 -4.25 -30.32 24.65
N ALA A 16 -3.41 -29.52 25.29
CA ALA A 16 -3.25 -28.12 24.92
C ALA A 16 -2.86 -28.13 23.44
N ALA A 17 -3.82 -27.82 22.56
CA ALA A 17 -3.56 -27.63 21.15
C ALA A 17 -2.44 -26.59 21.08
N ALA A 18 -1.31 -26.93 20.47
CA ALA A 18 -0.26 -25.96 20.22
C ALA A 18 -0.90 -24.74 19.52
N ALA A 19 -0.71 -23.54 20.08
CA ALA A 19 -1.33 -22.34 19.56
C ALA A 19 -0.96 -22.20 18.07
N ARG A 20 -1.99 -22.13 17.22
CA ARG A 20 -1.82 -21.98 15.78
C ARG A 20 -1.11 -20.66 15.52
N LYS A 21 -0.10 -20.65 14.64
CA LYS A 21 0.50 -19.40 14.17
C LYS A 21 -0.59 -18.56 13.47
N PRO A 22 -0.69 -17.25 13.73
CA PRO A 22 -1.76 -16.45 13.14
C PRO A 22 -1.56 -16.32 11.62
N ASN A 23 -2.64 -16.30 10.85
CA ASN A 23 -2.60 -15.89 9.46
C ASN A 23 -2.31 -14.37 9.39
N VAL A 24 -1.75 -13.93 8.27
CA VAL A 24 -1.48 -12.50 8.02
C VAL A 24 -2.17 -12.11 6.71
N VAL A 25 -3.08 -11.14 6.77
CA VAL A 25 -3.74 -10.56 5.60
C VAL A 25 -3.33 -9.10 5.47
N PHE A 26 -2.63 -8.76 4.40
CA PHE A 26 -2.13 -7.42 4.13
C PHE A 26 -2.80 -6.84 2.89
N PHE A 27 -3.76 -5.94 3.09
CA PHE A 27 -4.39 -5.15 2.05
C PHE A 27 -3.57 -3.89 1.76
N LEU A 28 -3.24 -3.67 0.48
CA LEU A 28 -2.49 -2.49 0.05
C LEU A 28 -3.20 -1.82 -1.14
N ALA A 29 -3.76 -0.64 -0.90
CA ALA A 29 -4.34 0.23 -1.92
C ALA A 29 -3.25 0.94 -2.75
N ASP A 30 -3.64 1.48 -3.91
CA ASP A 30 -2.74 2.15 -4.87
C ASP A 30 -3.27 3.55 -5.16
N ASP A 31 -2.56 4.58 -4.69
CA ASP A 31 -2.97 6.00 -4.71
C ASP A 31 -4.20 6.36 -3.86
N LEU A 32 -4.53 5.58 -2.83
CA LEU A 32 -5.57 5.97 -1.88
C LEU A 32 -5.02 7.05 -0.93
N GLY A 33 -5.73 8.16 -0.83
CA GLY A 33 -5.38 9.26 0.05
C GLY A 33 -5.74 9.02 1.51
N TYR A 34 -5.08 9.79 2.39
CA TYR A 34 -5.30 9.74 3.83
C TYR A 34 -6.77 9.98 4.22
N GLY A 35 -7.44 10.90 3.52
CA GLY A 35 -8.83 11.28 3.77
C GLY A 35 -9.87 10.50 2.96
N ASP A 36 -9.51 9.41 2.28
CA ASP A 36 -10.46 8.67 1.42
C ASP A 36 -11.27 7.58 2.14
N LEU A 37 -10.99 7.32 3.43
CA LEU A 37 -11.74 6.36 4.24
C LEU A 37 -12.63 7.05 5.27
N GLY A 38 -13.82 6.49 5.53
CA GLY A 38 -14.74 6.99 6.55
C GLY A 38 -14.08 7.07 7.93
N SER A 39 -13.32 6.03 8.29
CA SER A 39 -12.54 5.98 9.53
C SER A 39 -11.39 7.00 9.62
N PHE A 40 -11.11 7.74 8.54
CA PHE A 40 -10.16 8.85 8.48
C PHE A 40 -10.82 10.18 8.07
N GLY A 41 -12.15 10.28 8.14
CA GLY A 41 -12.89 11.53 7.98
C GLY A 41 -13.59 11.71 6.62
N GLN A 42 -13.58 10.71 5.74
CA GLN A 42 -14.31 10.78 4.47
C GLN A 42 -15.83 10.77 4.68
N GLU A 43 -16.54 11.68 4.03
CA GLU A 43 -18.00 11.81 4.16
C GLU A 43 -18.77 11.41 2.90
N LYS A 44 -18.10 11.36 1.74
CA LYS A 44 -18.76 11.16 0.43
C LYS A 44 -18.57 9.74 -0.10
N ILE A 45 -17.46 9.10 0.21
CA ILE A 45 -17.12 7.74 -0.21
C ILE A 45 -17.48 6.77 0.92
N ARG A 46 -18.12 5.64 0.61
CA ARG A 46 -18.58 4.67 1.61
C ARG A 46 -17.58 3.54 1.71
N THR A 47 -17.02 3.32 2.91
CA THR A 47 -16.06 2.24 3.21
C THR A 47 -16.45 1.42 4.45
N PRO A 48 -17.70 0.89 4.52
CA PRO A 48 -18.23 0.29 5.75
C PRO A 48 -17.45 -0.92 6.28
N HIS A 49 -16.73 -1.66 5.43
CA HIS A 49 -15.96 -2.82 5.88
C HIS A 49 -14.63 -2.41 6.52
N LEU A 50 -13.91 -1.45 5.93
CA LEU A 50 -12.71 -0.86 6.50
C LEU A 50 -13.03 -0.01 7.73
N ASP A 51 -14.14 0.70 7.74
CA ASP A 51 -14.60 1.45 8.91
C ASP A 51 -14.89 0.50 10.09
N ARG A 52 -15.52 -0.65 9.81
CA ARG A 52 -15.70 -1.71 10.82
C ARG A 52 -14.37 -2.31 11.26
N MET A 53 -13.44 -2.56 10.33
CA MET A 53 -12.11 -3.06 10.69
C MET A 53 -11.37 -2.09 11.61
N ALA A 54 -11.51 -0.78 11.39
CA ALA A 54 -10.96 0.25 12.27
C ALA A 54 -11.61 0.24 13.66
N ALA A 55 -12.94 0.15 13.73
CA ALA A 55 -13.66 0.05 15.01
C ALA A 55 -13.35 -1.24 15.78
N GLU A 56 -13.09 -2.34 15.08
CA GLU A 56 -12.70 -3.62 15.68
C GLU A 56 -11.19 -3.70 16.00
N GLY A 57 -10.40 -2.69 15.65
CA GLY A 57 -8.93 -2.71 15.76
C GLY A 57 -8.33 -1.35 16.14
N MET A 58 -7.17 -1.07 15.57
CA MET A 58 -6.38 0.14 15.82
C MET A 58 -6.16 0.92 14.52
N ARG A 59 -6.31 2.25 14.59
CA ARG A 59 -5.84 3.16 13.53
C ARG A 59 -4.44 3.68 13.87
N LEU A 60 -3.51 3.61 12.91
CA LEU A 60 -2.21 4.27 13.01
C LEU A 60 -2.31 5.63 12.31
N THR A 61 -2.25 6.72 13.07
CA THR A 61 -2.47 8.07 12.54
C THR A 61 -1.19 8.73 12.02
N GLN A 62 -0.01 8.21 12.37
CA GLN A 62 1.30 8.67 11.90
C GLN A 62 2.07 7.56 11.17
N HIS A 63 1.40 6.86 10.25
CA HIS A 63 2.00 5.82 9.42
C HIS A 63 2.39 6.34 8.04
N TYR A 64 3.59 5.97 7.58
CA TYR A 64 4.18 6.46 6.34
C TYR A 64 4.46 5.33 5.35
N SER A 65 4.02 5.50 4.11
CA SER A 65 4.37 4.62 3.00
C SER A 65 5.88 4.55 2.82
N GLY A 66 6.36 3.50 2.14
CA GLY A 66 7.78 3.29 1.94
C GLY A 66 8.44 4.40 1.12
N ASN A 67 7.71 5.01 0.19
CA ASN A 67 8.11 6.19 -0.57
C ASN A 67 6.87 6.90 -1.14
N ALA A 68 7.05 7.94 -1.95
CA ALA A 68 5.98 8.71 -2.56
C ALA A 68 5.38 8.08 -3.84
N VAL A 69 5.83 6.88 -4.26
CA VAL A 69 5.33 6.15 -5.44
C VAL A 69 5.44 4.62 -5.28
N CYS A 70 4.71 3.89 -6.13
CA CYS A 70 4.46 2.45 -6.06
C CYS A 70 5.68 1.52 -5.87
N ALA A 71 6.59 1.40 -6.86
CA ALA A 71 7.68 0.41 -6.81
C ALA A 71 8.60 0.56 -5.59
N PRO A 72 9.15 1.76 -5.29
CA PRO A 72 9.97 1.93 -4.10
C PRO A 72 9.19 1.67 -2.80
N SER A 73 7.92 2.08 -2.69
CA SER A 73 7.10 1.74 -1.52
C SER A 73 6.98 0.23 -1.30
N ARG A 74 6.68 -0.51 -2.37
CA ARG A 74 6.55 -1.98 -2.34
C ARG A 74 7.88 -2.66 -2.02
N CYS A 75 8.99 -2.12 -2.51
CA CYS A 75 10.33 -2.61 -2.17
C CYS A 75 10.63 -2.42 -0.67
N VAL A 76 10.28 -1.27 -0.11
CA VAL A 76 10.48 -0.99 1.32
C VAL A 76 9.64 -1.94 2.18
N LEU A 77 8.34 -2.10 1.85
CA LEU A 77 7.44 -3.03 2.52
C LEU A 77 8.00 -4.46 2.53
N MET A 78 8.49 -4.93 1.39
CA MET A 78 8.96 -6.31 1.25
C MET A 78 10.30 -6.56 1.92
N THR A 79 11.17 -5.55 2.06
CA THR A 79 12.56 -5.76 2.50
C THR A 79 12.86 -5.21 3.89
N GLY A 80 11.96 -4.43 4.49
CA GLY A 80 12.21 -3.77 5.77
C GLY A 80 13.30 -2.70 5.71
N LYS A 81 13.73 -2.29 4.51
CA LYS A 81 14.76 -1.27 4.27
C LYS A 81 14.09 0.02 3.82
N HIS A 82 14.47 1.16 4.41
CA HIS A 82 13.98 2.46 3.97
C HIS A 82 14.65 2.88 2.64
N PRO A 83 14.15 3.92 1.93
CA PRO A 83 14.65 4.28 0.60
C PRO A 83 16.15 4.60 0.48
N GLY A 84 16.81 4.94 1.58
CA GLY A 84 18.26 5.13 1.60
C GLY A 84 19.07 3.85 1.40
N HIS A 85 18.50 2.69 1.71
CA HIS A 85 19.16 1.37 1.63
C HIS A 85 18.41 0.38 0.72
N ALA A 86 17.11 0.62 0.48
CA ALA A 86 16.32 -0.18 -0.45
C ALA A 86 16.88 -0.09 -1.88
N PHE A 87 16.82 -1.21 -2.59
CA PHE A 87 17.39 -1.32 -3.93
C PHE A 87 16.58 -0.54 -4.97
N ILE A 88 15.25 -0.67 -4.96
CA ILE A 88 14.35 0.05 -5.88
C ILE A 88 14.00 1.40 -5.28
N ARG A 89 14.46 2.48 -5.93
CA ARG A 89 14.23 3.87 -5.45
C ARG A 89 13.36 4.72 -6.37
N ASN A 90 12.91 4.18 -7.50
CA ASN A 90 11.99 4.85 -8.43
C ASN A 90 11.20 3.84 -9.27
N ASN A 91 10.05 4.28 -9.81
CA ASN A 91 9.34 3.57 -10.86
C ASN A 91 10.16 3.58 -12.17
N ARG A 92 10.90 2.49 -12.42
CA ARG A 92 11.63 2.27 -13.67
C ARG A 92 11.07 1.05 -14.40
N SER A 93 10.46 1.26 -15.56
CA SER A 93 9.93 0.16 -16.39
C SER A 93 11.05 -0.49 -17.21
N VAL A 94 10.87 -1.76 -17.56
CA VAL A 94 11.74 -2.51 -18.47
C VAL A 94 10.94 -3.04 -19.66
N LYS A 95 11.62 -3.37 -20.75
CA LYS A 95 11.01 -3.89 -21.98
C LYS A 95 11.21 -5.41 -22.07
N PRO A 96 10.27 -6.16 -22.68
CA PRO A 96 8.99 -5.68 -23.21
C PRO A 96 7.94 -5.35 -22.13
N GLU A 97 8.06 -5.94 -20.94
CA GLU A 97 7.08 -5.82 -19.85
C GLU A 97 7.77 -5.83 -18.47
N GLY A 98 7.20 -5.11 -17.50
CA GLY A 98 7.56 -5.16 -16.09
C GLY A 98 8.37 -3.97 -15.60
N GLN A 99 8.92 -4.10 -14.38
CA GLN A 99 9.72 -3.09 -13.70
C GLN A 99 11.16 -3.56 -13.52
N TYR A 100 12.06 -2.63 -13.19
CA TYR A 100 13.44 -2.99 -12.89
C TYR A 100 13.46 -4.02 -11.75
N PRO A 101 14.16 -5.15 -11.93
CA PRO A 101 14.09 -6.26 -10.99
C PRO A 101 14.79 -5.92 -9.67
N ILE A 102 14.20 -6.34 -8.56
CA ILE A 102 14.95 -6.53 -7.31
C ILE A 102 16.01 -7.64 -7.49
N PRO A 103 17.15 -7.59 -6.80
CA PRO A 103 18.17 -8.63 -6.86
C PRO A 103 17.63 -10.01 -6.51
N ALA A 104 18.18 -11.06 -7.12
CA ALA A 104 17.71 -12.43 -6.93
C ALA A 104 17.80 -12.91 -5.47
N ASP A 105 18.81 -12.45 -4.73
CA ASP A 105 19.12 -12.76 -3.33
C ASP A 105 18.40 -11.82 -2.34
N THR A 106 17.51 -10.94 -2.80
CA THR A 106 16.72 -10.06 -1.92
C THR A 106 15.89 -10.87 -0.94
N ILE A 107 16.15 -10.73 0.37
CA ILE A 107 15.28 -11.32 1.39
C ILE A 107 14.00 -10.49 1.47
N THR A 108 12.86 -11.15 1.26
CA THR A 108 11.54 -10.52 1.30
C THR A 108 10.73 -11.06 2.48
N LEU A 109 9.78 -10.27 2.97
CA LEU A 109 8.80 -10.71 3.98
C LEU A 109 8.11 -12.01 3.56
N ALA A 110 7.75 -12.15 2.28
CA ALA A 110 7.11 -13.35 1.77
C ALA A 110 8.04 -14.58 1.85
N ARG A 111 9.33 -14.45 1.47
CA ARG A 111 10.33 -15.51 1.63
C ARG A 111 10.53 -15.91 3.09
N LEU A 112 10.60 -14.93 3.99
CA LEU A 112 10.75 -15.21 5.42
C LEU A 112 9.54 -15.95 5.98
N LEU A 113 8.31 -15.61 5.58
CA LEU A 113 7.11 -16.32 6.02
C LEU A 113 7.02 -17.73 5.42
N ASP A 114 7.35 -17.90 4.14
CA ASP A 114 7.45 -19.20 3.48
C ASP A 114 8.43 -20.14 4.23
N GLU A 115 9.62 -19.65 4.58
CA GLU A 115 10.61 -20.39 5.39
C GLU A 115 10.09 -20.75 6.79
N GLN A 116 9.09 -20.04 7.31
CA GLN A 116 8.41 -20.31 8.58
C GLN A 116 7.20 -21.24 8.45
N GLY A 117 6.96 -21.80 7.26
CA GLY A 117 5.90 -22.76 6.95
C GLY A 117 4.55 -22.12 6.66
N TYR A 118 4.52 -20.86 6.20
CA TYR A 118 3.30 -20.22 5.75
C TYR A 118 3.03 -20.56 4.28
N ALA A 119 1.78 -20.83 3.94
CA ALA A 119 1.35 -20.69 2.55
C ALA A 119 1.35 -19.20 2.18
N THR A 120 1.95 -18.83 1.05
CA THR A 120 2.13 -17.42 0.66
C THR A 120 1.40 -17.10 -0.65
N GLY A 121 0.53 -16.09 -0.62
CA GLY A 121 -0.32 -15.71 -1.75
C GLY A 121 -0.29 -14.22 -2.05
N GLY A 122 0.01 -13.86 -3.29
CA GLY A 122 0.00 -12.47 -3.79
C GLY A 122 -1.09 -12.24 -4.84
N PHE A 123 -2.03 -11.33 -4.58
CA PHE A 123 -3.20 -11.11 -5.45
C PHE A 123 -3.35 -9.63 -5.82
N GLY A 124 -2.84 -9.23 -6.98
CA GLY A 124 -2.88 -7.85 -7.45
C GLY A 124 -1.61 -7.38 -8.16
N LYS A 125 -1.15 -6.17 -7.86
CA LYS A 125 0.00 -5.50 -8.48
C LYS A 125 1.33 -5.83 -7.80
N TRP A 126 2.29 -6.35 -8.59
CA TRP A 126 3.65 -6.63 -8.12
C TRP A 126 4.59 -5.43 -8.27
N GLY A 127 5.07 -5.14 -9.48
CA GLY A 127 5.87 -3.96 -9.76
C GLY A 127 7.33 -3.98 -9.30
N LEU A 128 7.90 -5.15 -8.97
CA LEU A 128 9.30 -5.31 -8.55
C LEU A 128 10.14 -6.19 -9.50
N GLY A 129 9.66 -6.47 -10.71
CA GLY A 129 10.42 -7.20 -11.71
C GLY A 129 9.63 -7.51 -12.99
N PRO A 130 10.31 -7.99 -14.04
CA PRO A 130 9.68 -8.57 -15.23
C PRO A 130 9.02 -9.93 -14.97
N PRO A 131 8.05 -10.34 -15.80
CA PRO A 131 7.53 -11.70 -15.78
C PRO A 131 8.63 -12.72 -16.06
N ARG A 132 8.53 -13.91 -15.45
CA ARG A 132 9.48 -15.04 -15.63
C ARG A 132 10.95 -14.69 -15.34
N SER A 133 11.19 -13.65 -14.55
CA SER A 133 12.51 -13.27 -14.08
C SER A 133 12.77 -13.82 -12.68
N HIS A 134 14.02 -13.71 -12.20
CA HIS A 134 14.33 -13.98 -10.79
C HIS A 134 13.57 -13.07 -9.81
N ALA A 135 13.03 -11.95 -10.28
CA ALA A 135 12.24 -11.01 -9.50
C ALA A 135 10.72 -11.18 -9.70
N ALA A 136 10.26 -12.26 -10.37
CA ALA A 136 8.85 -12.61 -10.42
C ALA A 136 8.32 -12.96 -9.02
N PRO A 137 7.02 -12.73 -8.72
CA PRO A 137 6.45 -13.00 -7.39
C PRO A 137 6.73 -14.43 -6.88
N THR A 138 6.57 -15.42 -7.75
CA THR A 138 6.81 -16.85 -7.44
C THR A 138 8.27 -17.21 -7.20
N ARG A 139 9.18 -16.30 -7.55
CA ARG A 139 10.61 -16.41 -7.23
C ARG A 139 10.98 -15.56 -6.04
N GLN A 140 10.05 -14.81 -5.46
CA GLN A 140 10.26 -13.84 -4.38
C GLN A 140 9.42 -14.18 -3.14
N GLY A 141 9.09 -15.46 -2.96
CA GLY A 141 8.48 -16.02 -1.76
C GLY A 141 6.95 -16.09 -1.78
N PHE A 142 6.31 -16.04 -2.95
CA PHE A 142 4.87 -16.31 -3.07
C PHE A 142 4.62 -17.66 -3.76
N ASP A 143 4.00 -18.62 -3.07
CA ASP A 143 3.58 -19.91 -3.66
C ASP A 143 2.55 -19.73 -4.77
N ARG A 144 1.71 -18.71 -4.62
CA ARG A 144 0.62 -18.38 -5.56
C ARG A 144 0.63 -16.90 -5.87
N PHE A 145 0.57 -16.56 -7.16
CA PHE A 145 0.37 -15.19 -7.61
C PHE A 145 -0.69 -15.05 -8.70
N TYR A 146 -1.64 -14.14 -8.53
CA TYR A 146 -2.57 -13.78 -9.61
C TYR A 146 -2.76 -12.26 -9.72
N GLY A 147 -2.44 -11.69 -10.89
CA GLY A 147 -2.67 -10.27 -11.14
C GLY A 147 -1.68 -9.63 -12.11
N TYR A 148 -1.25 -8.41 -11.79
CA TYR A 148 -0.43 -7.57 -12.65
C TYR A 148 1.04 -7.64 -12.25
N ILE A 149 1.90 -8.07 -13.16
CA ILE A 149 3.34 -7.93 -12.98
C ILE A 149 3.79 -6.52 -13.35
N CYS A 150 3.28 -5.99 -14.46
CA CYS A 150 3.65 -4.68 -14.99
C CYS A 150 2.73 -3.56 -14.52
N GLN A 151 3.31 -2.51 -13.93
CA GLN A 151 2.56 -1.29 -13.56
C GLN A 151 1.85 -0.63 -14.75
N GLY A 152 2.44 -0.66 -15.95
CA GLY A 152 1.83 -0.08 -17.13
C GLY A 152 0.54 -0.80 -17.58
N VAL A 153 0.47 -2.11 -17.38
CA VAL A 153 -0.76 -2.91 -17.62
C VAL A 153 -1.78 -2.63 -16.51
N ALA A 154 -1.31 -2.46 -15.28
CA ALA A 154 -2.13 -2.13 -14.10
C ALA A 154 -2.84 -0.77 -14.18
N HIS A 155 -2.54 0.08 -15.18
CA HIS A 155 -3.25 1.33 -15.45
C HIS A 155 -4.59 1.14 -16.19
N ASN A 156 -5.00 -0.12 -16.43
CA ASN A 156 -6.25 -0.49 -17.07
C ASN A 156 -6.91 -1.61 -16.27
N TYR A 157 -8.16 -1.40 -15.88
CA TYR A 157 -8.94 -2.37 -15.10
C TYR A 157 -9.64 -3.45 -15.96
N TYR A 158 -9.61 -3.26 -17.28
CA TYR A 158 -10.03 -4.25 -18.28
C TYR A 158 -8.82 -4.58 -19.18
N PRO A 159 -7.72 -5.13 -18.63
CA PRO A 159 -6.54 -5.47 -19.43
C PRO A 159 -6.85 -6.67 -20.33
N THR A 160 -6.08 -6.87 -21.40
CA THR A 160 -6.24 -8.04 -22.27
C THR A 160 -5.66 -9.32 -21.68
N TYR A 161 -4.90 -9.24 -20.58
CA TYR A 161 -4.34 -10.39 -19.89
C TYR A 161 -3.99 -10.08 -18.44
N LEU A 162 -3.87 -11.14 -17.65
CA LEU A 162 -3.24 -11.16 -16.32
C LEU A 162 -2.19 -12.26 -16.26
N TRP A 163 -1.43 -12.29 -15.18
CA TRP A 163 -0.51 -13.38 -14.87
C TRP A 163 -1.09 -14.27 -13.78
N SER A 164 -1.10 -15.58 -14.03
CA SER A 164 -1.30 -16.62 -13.03
C SER A 164 0.04 -17.32 -12.87
N ASP A 165 0.74 -17.01 -11.78
CA ASP A 165 2.10 -17.47 -11.53
C ASP A 165 3.04 -17.05 -12.68
N GLU A 166 3.61 -18.00 -13.42
CA GLU A 166 4.47 -17.73 -14.58
C GLU A 166 3.72 -17.80 -15.93
N ASP A 167 2.42 -18.08 -15.89
CA ASP A 167 1.57 -18.23 -17.06
C ASP A 167 0.74 -16.97 -17.31
N ARG A 168 0.72 -16.54 -18.57
CA ARG A 168 -0.12 -15.44 -19.01
C ARG A 168 -1.52 -15.98 -19.33
N VAL A 169 -2.53 -15.37 -18.74
CA VAL A 169 -3.95 -15.69 -18.96
C VAL A 169 -4.57 -14.57 -19.75
N GLU A 170 -5.00 -14.83 -20.98
CA GLU A 170 -5.75 -13.87 -21.79
C GLU A 170 -7.15 -13.65 -21.21
N LEU A 171 -7.63 -12.41 -21.27
CA LEU A 171 -8.97 -11.99 -20.84
C LEU A 171 -9.80 -11.58 -22.07
N ASP A 172 -11.12 -11.70 -21.95
CA ASP A 172 -12.09 -11.30 -22.98
C ASP A 172 -12.38 -9.79 -22.92
N ASN A 173 -11.32 -9.01 -23.11
CA ASN A 173 -11.35 -7.56 -23.11
C ASN A 173 -10.79 -6.99 -24.42
N PRO A 174 -11.35 -5.88 -24.94
CA PRO A 174 -10.81 -5.24 -26.13
C PRO A 174 -9.45 -4.60 -25.85
N ALA A 175 -8.55 -4.63 -26.83
CA ALA A 175 -7.28 -3.93 -26.75
C ALA A 175 -7.46 -2.42 -27.01
N PHE A 176 -7.09 -1.59 -26.03
CA PHE A 176 -7.03 -0.14 -26.19
C PHE A 176 -5.88 0.45 -25.37
N SER A 177 -5.44 1.66 -25.75
CA SER A 177 -4.42 2.38 -24.98
C SER A 177 -5.04 2.99 -23.74
N ALA A 178 -4.40 2.80 -22.57
CA ALA A 178 -4.80 3.45 -21.32
C ALA A 178 -4.64 4.99 -21.33
N GLN A 179 -4.26 5.61 -22.45
CA GLN A 179 -4.15 7.06 -22.64
C GLN A 179 -5.04 7.58 -23.77
N GLN A 180 -5.94 6.73 -24.29
CA GLN A 180 -6.88 7.11 -25.34
C GLN A 180 -7.89 8.14 -24.83
N ARG A 181 -8.31 9.04 -25.73
CA ARG A 181 -9.28 10.13 -25.47
C ARG A 181 -10.58 9.86 -26.19
N LEU A 182 -11.61 10.63 -25.85
CA LEU A 182 -12.76 10.77 -26.73
C LEU A 182 -12.33 11.41 -28.06
N SER A 183 -12.93 10.93 -29.14
CA SER A 183 -12.78 11.49 -30.49
C SER A 183 -13.60 12.78 -30.59
N PRO A 184 -13.26 13.69 -31.52
CA PRO A 184 -14.02 14.93 -31.71
C PRO A 184 -15.51 14.75 -32.03
N ASP A 185 -15.87 13.60 -32.64
CA ASP A 185 -17.25 13.27 -33.03
C ASP A 185 -18.04 12.57 -31.91
N ASP A 186 -17.40 12.22 -30.79
CA ASP A 186 -18.07 11.61 -29.65
C ASP A 186 -18.84 12.66 -28.82
N ASP A 187 -20.04 12.32 -28.37
CA ASP A 187 -20.79 13.13 -27.41
C ASP A 187 -20.36 12.77 -25.97
N PRO A 188 -19.71 13.67 -25.20
CA PRO A 188 -19.30 13.39 -23.83
C PRO A 188 -20.48 13.14 -22.86
N SER A 189 -21.69 13.51 -23.24
CA SER A 189 -22.89 13.24 -22.44
C SER A 189 -23.50 11.86 -22.71
N ASP A 190 -23.18 11.23 -23.85
CA ASP A 190 -23.69 9.93 -24.25
C ASP A 190 -22.85 8.79 -23.65
N PRO A 191 -23.42 7.90 -22.82
CA PRO A 191 -22.70 6.72 -22.30
C PRO A 191 -22.15 5.80 -23.41
N ALA A 192 -22.72 5.80 -24.63
CA ALA A 192 -22.20 5.02 -25.74
C ALA A 192 -20.76 5.40 -26.13
N SER A 193 -20.37 6.67 -25.95
CA SER A 193 -19.03 7.20 -26.23
C SER A 193 -17.93 6.55 -25.39
N TYR A 194 -18.29 5.92 -24.26
CA TYR A 194 -17.33 5.36 -23.30
C TYR A 194 -17.18 3.85 -23.38
N ARG A 195 -18.11 3.13 -24.06
CA ARG A 195 -18.16 1.65 -24.07
C ARG A 195 -16.87 0.98 -24.54
N ARG A 196 -16.13 1.61 -25.46
CA ARG A 196 -14.87 1.09 -25.99
C ARG A 196 -13.71 1.05 -24.98
N PHE A 197 -13.87 1.69 -23.82
CA PHE A 197 -12.86 1.73 -22.74
C PHE A 197 -13.22 0.77 -21.59
N SER A 198 -14.04 -0.24 -21.88
CA SER A 198 -14.48 -1.27 -20.93
C SER A 198 -14.50 -2.64 -21.61
N GLY A 199 -14.60 -3.71 -20.82
CA GLY A 199 -14.68 -5.08 -21.31
C GLY A 199 -15.51 -5.97 -20.38
N GLN A 200 -15.50 -7.29 -20.63
CA GLN A 200 -16.26 -8.25 -19.81
C GLN A 200 -15.54 -8.57 -18.50
N ASP A 201 -14.23 -8.79 -18.58
CA ASP A 201 -13.43 -9.27 -17.47
C ASP A 201 -12.86 -8.09 -16.66
N TYR A 202 -13.55 -7.73 -15.58
CA TYR A 202 -13.04 -6.75 -14.63
C TYR A 202 -11.96 -7.38 -13.74
N ALA A 203 -10.71 -6.97 -13.93
CA ALA A 203 -9.57 -7.64 -13.33
C ALA A 203 -9.58 -7.69 -11.78
N PRO A 204 -9.96 -6.63 -11.03
CA PRO A 204 -10.05 -6.73 -9.57
C PRO A 204 -10.99 -7.82 -9.07
N ASP A 205 -12.12 -8.07 -9.75
CA ASP A 205 -13.05 -9.14 -9.37
C ASP A 205 -12.41 -10.52 -9.54
N LEU A 206 -11.71 -10.74 -10.66
CA LEU A 206 -11.01 -12.00 -10.94
C LEU A 206 -9.89 -12.24 -9.90
N ILE A 207 -9.13 -11.19 -9.58
CA ILE A 207 -8.08 -11.23 -8.57
C ILE A 207 -8.65 -11.52 -7.18
N GLY A 208 -9.73 -10.83 -6.79
CA GLY A 208 -10.42 -11.05 -5.52
C GLY A 208 -10.98 -12.47 -5.40
N GLN A 209 -11.50 -13.04 -6.48
CA GLN A 209 -11.93 -14.43 -6.53
C GLN A 209 -10.78 -15.40 -6.26
N GLN A 210 -9.60 -15.18 -6.86
CA GLN A 210 -8.41 -16.00 -6.61
C GLN A 210 -7.91 -15.87 -5.17
N ALA A 211 -7.98 -14.69 -4.56
CA ALA A 211 -7.64 -14.50 -3.14
C ALA A 211 -8.59 -15.30 -2.22
N LEU A 212 -9.90 -15.30 -2.50
CA LEU A 212 -10.88 -16.08 -1.74
C LEU A 212 -10.65 -17.60 -1.89
N GLU A 213 -10.26 -18.06 -3.08
CA GLU A 213 -9.93 -19.47 -3.32
C GLU A 213 -8.67 -19.90 -2.56
N PHE A 214 -7.65 -19.05 -2.50
CA PHE A 214 -6.44 -19.27 -1.72
C PHE A 214 -6.76 -19.43 -0.22
N VAL A 215 -7.54 -18.51 0.35
CA VAL A 215 -7.94 -18.59 1.78
C VAL A 215 -8.67 -19.90 2.07
N ARG A 216 -9.58 -20.35 1.19
CA ARG A 216 -10.27 -21.65 1.38
C ARG A 216 -9.32 -22.83 1.31
N ARG A 217 -8.35 -22.79 0.40
CA ARG A 217 -7.38 -23.89 0.20
C ARG A 217 -6.46 -24.06 1.39
N HIS A 218 -6.03 -22.95 1.99
CA HIS A 218 -5.05 -22.92 3.07
C HIS A 218 -5.70 -22.68 4.45
N GLN A 219 -6.99 -22.98 4.61
CA GLN A 219 -7.69 -22.76 5.89
C GLN A 219 -7.10 -23.57 7.06
N ASP A 220 -6.50 -24.73 6.76
CA ASP A 220 -5.98 -25.66 7.76
C ASP A 220 -4.50 -25.39 8.14
N GLU A 221 -3.83 -24.43 7.51
CA GLU A 221 -2.42 -24.07 7.77
C GLU A 221 -2.21 -22.54 7.78
N PRO A 222 -1.20 -21.99 8.48
CA PRO A 222 -1.01 -20.53 8.50
C PRO A 222 -0.74 -20.00 7.10
N PHE A 223 -1.33 -18.85 6.76
CA PHE A 223 -1.13 -18.23 5.45
C PHE A 223 -0.78 -16.74 5.53
N PHE A 224 0.01 -16.28 4.56
CA PHE A 224 0.25 -14.88 4.27
C PHE A 224 -0.45 -14.51 2.98
N LEU A 225 -1.47 -13.66 3.09
CA LEU A 225 -2.26 -13.16 1.99
C LEU A 225 -1.94 -11.68 1.75
N TYR A 226 -1.16 -11.39 0.71
CA TYR A 226 -0.86 -10.04 0.27
C TYR A 226 -1.80 -9.65 -0.89
N VAL A 227 -2.60 -8.60 -0.69
CA VAL A 227 -3.60 -8.13 -1.66
C VAL A 227 -3.29 -6.69 -2.10
N PRO A 228 -2.30 -6.50 -2.99
CA PRO A 228 -1.97 -5.21 -3.57
C PRO A 228 -2.96 -4.81 -4.67
N THR A 229 -4.13 -4.29 -4.31
CA THR A 229 -5.09 -3.81 -5.30
C THR A 229 -4.54 -2.62 -6.10
N THR A 230 -5.04 -2.42 -7.32
CA THR A 230 -4.75 -1.25 -8.14
C THR A 230 -5.68 -0.08 -7.82
N VAL A 231 -6.72 -0.29 -7.02
CA VAL A 231 -7.70 0.75 -6.66
C VAL A 231 -7.12 1.72 -5.61
N PRO A 232 -7.35 3.05 -5.71
CA PRO A 232 -8.08 3.78 -6.77
C PRO A 232 -7.20 4.38 -7.88
N HIS A 233 -6.01 3.85 -8.14
CA HIS A 233 -5.13 4.33 -9.21
C HIS A 233 -5.89 4.45 -10.54
N LEU A 234 -5.55 5.46 -11.33
CA LEU A 234 -6.14 5.70 -12.64
C LEU A 234 -5.85 4.56 -13.66
N ALA A 235 -6.68 4.37 -14.68
CA ALA A 235 -7.83 5.19 -15.07
C ALA A 235 -9.10 4.98 -14.22
N LEU A 236 -10.05 5.92 -14.28
CA LEU A 236 -11.36 5.78 -13.65
C LEU A 236 -12.18 4.72 -14.39
N GLN A 237 -12.13 3.48 -13.90
CA GLN A 237 -12.80 2.33 -14.49
C GLN A 237 -13.35 1.42 -13.39
N VAL A 238 -14.66 1.25 -13.38
CA VAL A 238 -15.38 0.34 -12.49
C VAL A 238 -16.66 -0.10 -13.21
N PRO A 239 -17.18 -1.32 -12.96
CA PRO A 239 -18.42 -1.75 -13.60
C PRO A 239 -19.60 -0.83 -13.26
N ASP A 240 -20.55 -0.73 -14.20
CA ASP A 240 -21.68 0.21 -14.11
C ASP A 240 -22.56 -0.01 -12.88
N ASP A 241 -22.63 -1.25 -12.39
CA ASP A 241 -23.37 -1.59 -11.16
C ASP A 241 -22.88 -0.78 -9.95
N SER A 242 -21.59 -0.46 -9.90
CA SER A 242 -20.96 0.27 -8.80
C SER A 242 -21.10 1.78 -9.01
N VAL A 243 -20.95 2.26 -10.24
CA VAL A 243 -21.23 3.67 -10.58
C VAL A 243 -22.69 4.02 -10.29
N ALA A 244 -23.61 3.08 -10.55
CA ALA A 244 -25.04 3.26 -10.30
C ALA A 244 -25.36 3.58 -8.83
N GLU A 245 -24.54 3.13 -7.88
CA GLU A 245 -24.73 3.45 -6.45
C GLU A 245 -24.46 4.92 -6.10
N TYR A 246 -23.72 5.62 -6.97
CA TYR A 246 -23.33 7.03 -6.83
C TYR A 246 -23.93 7.94 -7.90
N ARG A 247 -24.71 7.38 -8.83
CA ARG A 247 -25.31 8.13 -9.94
C ARG A 247 -26.20 9.25 -9.43
N GLY A 248 -25.85 10.49 -9.79
CA GLY A 248 -26.55 11.69 -9.33
C GLY A 248 -26.28 12.08 -7.88
N ALA A 249 -25.38 11.40 -7.17
CA ALA A 249 -24.97 11.78 -5.81
C ALA A 249 -24.09 13.03 -5.79
N PHE A 250 -23.37 13.30 -6.89
CA PHE A 250 -22.42 14.40 -7.02
C PHE A 250 -22.69 15.21 -8.29
N PRO A 251 -22.29 16.50 -8.33
CA PRO A 251 -22.23 17.23 -9.59
C PRO A 251 -21.15 16.60 -10.48
N GLU A 252 -21.44 16.34 -11.75
CA GLU A 252 -20.50 15.69 -12.66
C GLU A 252 -20.11 16.61 -13.82
N GLU A 253 -18.85 16.54 -14.21
CA GLU A 253 -18.35 17.08 -15.48
C GLU A 253 -17.67 15.94 -16.24
N PRO A 254 -18.17 15.56 -17.44
CA PRO A 254 -17.58 14.47 -18.20
C PRO A 254 -16.09 14.69 -18.49
N TYR A 255 -15.27 13.72 -18.10
CA TYR A 255 -13.84 13.73 -18.40
C TYR A 255 -13.58 13.12 -19.78
N THR A 256 -12.86 13.84 -20.64
CA THR A 256 -12.68 13.50 -22.06
C THR A 256 -11.31 12.88 -22.39
N GLY A 257 -10.43 12.71 -21.38
CA GLY A 257 -9.08 12.12 -21.55
C GLY A 257 -7.99 13.15 -21.87
N ASP A 258 -8.29 14.44 -21.81
CA ASP A 258 -7.37 15.53 -22.15
C ASP A 258 -6.16 15.65 -21.20
N ARG A 259 -6.32 15.22 -19.94
CA ARG A 259 -5.32 15.29 -18.85
C ARG A 259 -4.75 13.91 -18.46
N ARG A 260 -4.39 13.08 -19.45
CA ARG A 260 -3.88 11.68 -19.32
C ARG A 260 -4.95 10.68 -18.86
N TYR A 261 -4.71 9.39 -19.05
CA TYR A 261 -5.67 8.33 -18.71
C TYR A 261 -6.98 8.40 -19.50
N LEU A 262 -7.82 7.37 -19.33
CA LEU A 262 -9.05 7.18 -20.09
C LEU A 262 -10.15 8.15 -19.66
N PRO A 263 -11.04 8.54 -20.59
CA PRO A 263 -12.20 9.36 -20.28
C PRO A 263 -13.22 8.62 -19.42
N HIS A 264 -14.00 9.37 -18.63
CA HIS A 264 -15.12 8.84 -17.85
C HIS A 264 -16.27 9.85 -17.80
N ARG A 265 -17.51 9.38 -17.97
CA ARG A 265 -18.70 10.25 -18.04
C ARG A 265 -19.07 10.90 -16.70
N GLU A 266 -18.98 10.12 -15.64
CA GLU A 266 -19.36 10.49 -14.27
C GLU A 266 -18.13 10.29 -13.36
N PRO A 267 -17.05 11.07 -13.53
CA PRO A 267 -15.76 10.80 -12.89
C PRO A 267 -15.81 10.78 -11.36
N ARG A 268 -16.59 11.65 -10.71
CA ARG A 268 -16.67 11.66 -9.23
C ARG A 268 -17.38 10.41 -8.72
N ALA A 269 -18.50 10.04 -9.33
CA ALA A 269 -19.22 8.81 -9.02
C ALA A 269 -18.34 7.58 -9.24
N ALA A 270 -17.57 7.52 -10.34
CA ALA A 270 -16.65 6.42 -10.59
C ALA A 270 -15.54 6.31 -9.55
N TYR A 271 -14.91 7.43 -9.17
CA TYR A 271 -13.87 7.42 -8.14
C TYR A 271 -14.39 6.87 -6.80
N ALA A 272 -15.55 7.37 -6.34
CA ALA A 272 -16.19 6.86 -5.12
C ALA A 272 -16.61 5.39 -5.25
N ALA A 273 -17.17 4.99 -6.40
CA ALA A 273 -17.57 3.62 -6.68
C ALA A 273 -16.39 2.64 -6.70
N MET A 274 -15.24 3.04 -7.25
CA MET A 274 -14.02 2.23 -7.22
C MET A 274 -13.61 1.90 -5.79
N ILE A 275 -13.54 2.90 -4.92
CA ILE A 275 -13.13 2.74 -3.51
C ILE A 275 -14.18 1.91 -2.74
N THR A 276 -15.48 2.16 -2.94
CA THR A 276 -16.54 1.36 -2.31
C THR A 276 -16.56 -0.09 -2.78
N ARG A 277 -16.25 -0.37 -4.05
CA ARG A 277 -16.11 -1.76 -4.54
C ARG A 277 -14.88 -2.44 -3.94
N MET A 278 -13.75 -1.74 -3.84
CA MET A 278 -12.56 -2.24 -3.15
C MET A 278 -12.85 -2.59 -1.69
N ASP A 279 -13.55 -1.71 -0.96
CA ASP A 279 -13.99 -1.96 0.42
C ASP A 279 -14.84 -3.24 0.52
N ARG A 280 -15.79 -3.43 -0.43
CA ARG A 280 -16.61 -4.64 -0.53
C ARG A 280 -15.77 -5.90 -0.78
N ASP A 281 -14.78 -5.84 -1.66
CA ASP A 281 -13.92 -6.98 -1.96
C ASP A 281 -13.02 -7.38 -0.78
N MET A 282 -12.46 -6.40 -0.08
CA MET A 282 -11.74 -6.64 1.18
C MET A 282 -12.67 -7.21 2.26
N GLY A 283 -13.89 -6.66 2.34
CA GLY A 283 -14.96 -7.18 3.19
C GLY A 283 -15.28 -8.65 2.93
N ARG A 284 -15.33 -9.09 1.67
CA ARG A 284 -15.56 -10.51 1.32
C ARG A 284 -14.47 -11.42 1.87
N ILE A 285 -13.21 -10.99 1.85
CA ILE A 285 -12.06 -11.74 2.39
C ILE A 285 -12.16 -11.81 3.92
N ILE A 286 -12.38 -10.68 4.58
CA ILE A 286 -12.58 -10.60 6.05
C ILE A 286 -13.72 -11.52 6.49
N GLU A 287 -14.87 -11.45 5.82
CA GLU A 287 -16.05 -12.26 6.15
C GLU A 287 -15.82 -13.75 5.86
N LEU A 288 -15.03 -14.10 4.85
CA LEU A 288 -14.64 -15.49 4.61
C LEU A 288 -13.79 -16.02 5.76
N VAL A 289 -12.74 -15.31 6.18
CA VAL A 289 -11.89 -15.69 7.32
C VAL A 289 -12.74 -15.88 8.58
N LYS A 290 -13.69 -14.97 8.84
CA LYS A 290 -14.68 -15.10 9.93
C LYS A 290 -15.51 -16.38 9.83
N LYS A 291 -16.06 -16.69 8.64
CA LYS A 291 -16.87 -17.90 8.40
C LYS A 291 -16.08 -19.19 8.55
N LEU A 292 -14.78 -19.17 8.28
CA LEU A 292 -13.88 -20.31 8.46
C LEU A 292 -13.42 -20.49 9.92
N GLY A 293 -13.84 -19.60 10.83
CA GLY A 293 -13.45 -19.66 12.24
C GLY A 293 -12.01 -19.19 12.52
N LEU A 294 -11.41 -18.44 11.60
CA LEU A 294 -10.00 -18.04 11.65
C LEU A 294 -9.78 -16.60 12.16
N ASP A 295 -10.84 -15.89 12.58
CA ASP A 295 -10.79 -14.45 12.87
C ASP A 295 -9.90 -14.06 14.06
N GLU A 296 -9.86 -14.91 15.11
CA GLU A 296 -8.99 -14.70 16.28
C GLU A 296 -7.53 -15.05 15.96
N ASP A 297 -7.31 -15.94 14.99
CA ASP A 297 -6.00 -16.35 14.50
C ASP A 297 -5.60 -15.60 13.22
N THR A 298 -6.09 -14.38 12.98
CA THR A 298 -5.71 -13.60 11.79
C THR A 298 -5.42 -12.15 12.11
N ILE A 299 -4.23 -11.70 11.71
CA ILE A 299 -3.81 -10.31 11.71
C ILE A 299 -4.22 -9.70 10.36
N PHE A 300 -5.08 -8.70 10.39
CA PHE A 300 -5.44 -7.90 9.23
C PHE A 300 -4.71 -6.56 9.27
N VAL A 301 -4.08 -6.19 8.16
CA VAL A 301 -3.47 -4.89 7.94
C VAL A 301 -4.08 -4.27 6.68
N PHE A 302 -4.42 -2.99 6.75
CA PHE A 302 -4.77 -2.18 5.60
C PHE A 302 -3.87 -0.95 5.53
N SER A 303 -3.37 -0.61 4.34
CA SER A 303 -2.68 0.65 4.06
C SER A 303 -2.80 1.08 2.59
N SER A 304 -2.29 2.26 2.23
CA SER A 304 -2.05 2.71 0.85
C SER A 304 -0.56 2.75 0.52
N ASP A 305 -0.15 2.51 -0.74
CA ASP A 305 1.26 2.50 -1.15
C ASP A 305 1.89 3.89 -1.28
N ASN A 306 1.07 4.94 -1.37
CA ASN A 306 1.45 6.35 -1.29
C ASN A 306 0.19 7.22 -1.13
N GLY A 307 0.36 8.54 -1.03
CA GLY A 307 -0.73 9.50 -1.01
C GLY A 307 -1.53 9.56 -2.32
N PRO A 308 -2.60 10.38 -2.37
CA PRO A 308 -3.52 10.42 -3.50
C PRO A 308 -2.88 11.09 -4.72
N LEU A 309 -3.49 10.88 -5.88
CA LEU A 309 -3.11 11.60 -7.10
C LEU A 309 -3.32 13.11 -6.99
N TYR A 310 -2.75 13.87 -7.93
CA TYR A 310 -3.01 15.30 -8.02
C TYR A 310 -4.43 15.59 -8.47
N ASP A 311 -4.92 16.76 -8.08
CA ASP A 311 -6.24 17.22 -8.50
C ASP A 311 -6.36 17.33 -10.03
N ALA A 312 -7.55 17.02 -10.56
CA ALA A 312 -7.89 17.09 -11.98
C ALA A 312 -7.11 16.13 -12.91
N LEU A 313 -6.15 15.35 -12.42
CA LEU A 313 -5.36 14.41 -13.21
C LEU A 313 -6.23 13.20 -13.59
N GLY A 314 -6.34 12.87 -14.87
CA GLY A 314 -7.12 11.71 -15.31
C GLY A 314 -8.58 11.67 -14.85
N GLY A 315 -9.17 12.83 -14.57
CA GLY A 315 -10.55 12.94 -14.10
C GLY A 315 -10.72 12.82 -12.58
N THR A 316 -9.65 12.66 -11.79
CA THR A 316 -9.77 12.70 -10.33
C THR A 316 -10.15 14.10 -9.84
N ASP A 317 -10.83 14.16 -8.70
CA ASP A 317 -11.18 15.41 -8.01
C ASP A 317 -10.85 15.27 -6.52
N THR A 318 -9.56 15.30 -6.23
CA THR A 318 -9.02 15.04 -4.90
C THR A 318 -9.35 16.14 -3.91
N GLU A 319 -9.66 17.34 -4.40
CA GLU A 319 -10.12 18.45 -3.55
C GLU A 319 -11.57 18.28 -3.14
N PHE A 320 -12.47 17.89 -4.06
CA PHE A 320 -13.87 17.59 -3.73
C PHE A 320 -14.00 16.47 -2.69
N PHE A 321 -13.17 15.44 -2.79
CA PHE A 321 -13.13 14.34 -1.83
C PHE A 321 -12.26 14.63 -0.61
N ALA A 322 -11.50 15.73 -0.56
CA ALA A 322 -10.51 15.97 0.48
C ALA A 322 -9.55 14.78 0.69
N SER A 323 -9.10 14.15 -0.40
CA SER A 323 -8.33 12.89 -0.36
C SER A 323 -7.02 13.01 0.42
N ALA A 324 -6.36 14.18 0.41
CA ALA A 324 -5.17 14.43 1.22
C ALA A 324 -5.51 14.97 2.64
N GLY A 325 -6.78 15.29 2.92
CA GLY A 325 -7.19 16.01 4.11
C GLY A 325 -6.50 17.37 4.21
N GLU A 326 -5.96 17.68 5.40
CA GLU A 326 -5.17 18.89 5.66
C GLU A 326 -3.69 18.76 5.27
N LEU A 327 -3.28 17.58 4.78
CA LEU A 327 -1.88 17.27 4.52
C LEU A 327 -1.39 17.90 3.21
N ARG A 328 -0.16 18.43 3.22
CA ARG A 328 0.44 19.04 2.03
C ARG A 328 1.07 18.00 1.11
N GLY A 329 0.95 18.23 -0.19
CA GLY A 329 1.50 17.33 -1.20
C GLY A 329 0.55 16.18 -1.56
N ARG A 330 0.94 15.45 -2.59
CA ARG A 330 0.22 14.32 -3.21
C ARG A 330 1.26 13.32 -3.73
N LYS A 331 0.84 12.21 -4.33
CA LYS A 331 1.69 11.20 -4.98
C LYS A 331 2.90 11.84 -5.68
N GLY A 332 4.09 11.34 -5.35
CA GLY A 332 5.35 11.86 -5.87
C GLY A 332 5.97 12.97 -5.01
N SER A 333 5.37 13.37 -3.90
CA SER A 333 5.90 14.33 -2.93
C SER A 333 6.28 13.66 -1.60
N LEU A 334 7.36 14.14 -0.95
CA LEU A 334 7.73 13.73 0.43
C LEU A 334 7.13 14.63 1.52
N TYR A 335 6.30 15.62 1.16
CA TYR A 335 5.37 16.28 2.11
C TYR A 335 4.32 15.28 2.62
N GLU A 336 3.65 15.58 3.73
CA GLU A 336 2.80 14.64 4.48
C GLU A 336 1.75 13.96 3.59
N GLY A 337 1.06 14.71 2.73
CA GLY A 337 0.00 14.19 1.87
C GLY A 337 0.49 13.28 0.74
N GLY A 338 1.80 13.20 0.49
CA GLY A 338 2.37 12.29 -0.52
C GLY A 338 2.81 10.93 0.03
N ASN A 339 3.04 10.81 1.34
CA ASN A 339 3.55 9.58 1.94
C ASN A 339 2.99 9.21 3.32
N ARG A 340 2.22 10.07 4.00
CA ARG A 340 1.42 9.66 5.17
C ARG A 340 0.11 9.05 4.68
N VAL A 341 -0.14 7.80 5.07
CA VAL A 341 -1.18 6.95 4.47
C VAL A 341 -2.12 6.39 5.53
N PRO A 342 -3.42 6.20 5.21
CA PRO A 342 -4.37 5.69 6.18
C PRO A 342 -4.04 4.24 6.48
N THR A 343 -3.93 3.88 7.76
CA THR A 343 -3.48 2.54 8.17
C THR A 343 -4.32 1.98 9.30
N ILE A 344 -4.80 0.75 9.13
CA ILE A 344 -5.67 0.05 10.08
C ILE A 344 -5.08 -1.32 10.37
N VAL A 345 -5.06 -1.72 11.64
CA VAL A 345 -4.61 -3.06 12.07
C VAL A 345 -5.68 -3.69 12.95
N ARG A 346 -6.06 -4.93 12.66
CA ARG A 346 -6.99 -5.71 13.50
C ARG A 346 -6.41 -7.08 13.78
N TRP A 347 -6.35 -7.43 15.06
CA TRP A 347 -6.13 -8.80 15.51
C TRP A 347 -7.03 -9.06 16.71
N LYS A 348 -8.13 -9.79 16.48
CA LYS A 348 -9.19 -9.95 17.46
C LYS A 348 -8.67 -10.70 18.69
N GLY A 349 -8.87 -10.13 19.88
CA GLY A 349 -8.39 -10.69 21.15
C GLY A 349 -6.96 -10.27 21.54
N HIS A 350 -6.23 -9.62 20.63
CA HIS A 350 -4.83 -9.20 20.86
C HIS A 350 -4.65 -7.67 20.77
N ILE A 351 -5.24 -7.03 19.76
CA ILE A 351 -5.23 -5.57 19.59
C ILE A 351 -6.50 -4.99 20.21
N ALA A 352 -6.35 -3.92 21.01
CA ALA A 352 -7.49 -3.24 21.62
C ALA A 352 -8.41 -2.65 20.52
N PRO A 353 -9.72 -2.97 20.53
CA PRO A 353 -10.66 -2.40 19.56
C PRO A 353 -10.88 -0.91 19.79
N ASP A 354 -11.30 -0.20 18.75
CA ASP A 354 -11.57 1.24 18.72
C ASP A 354 -10.40 2.06 19.30
N SER A 355 -9.17 1.64 19.01
CA SER A 355 -7.96 2.30 19.52
C SER A 355 -7.25 3.10 18.43
N THR A 356 -6.39 4.01 18.86
CA THR A 356 -5.56 4.84 17.96
C THR A 356 -4.14 4.88 18.49
N SER A 357 -3.16 4.82 17.59
CA SER A 357 -1.77 5.09 17.92
C SER A 357 -1.23 6.21 17.05
N ASP A 358 -0.54 7.16 17.68
CA ASP A 358 0.18 8.25 17.06
C ASP A 358 1.68 7.95 16.90
N ARG A 359 2.12 6.72 17.17
CA ARG A 359 3.49 6.29 16.94
C ARG A 359 3.88 6.50 15.48
N VAL A 360 4.93 7.29 15.25
CA VAL A 360 5.57 7.40 13.94
C VAL A 360 6.07 6.02 13.52
N SER A 361 5.53 5.52 12.42
CA SER A 361 5.85 4.21 11.85
C SER A 361 5.90 4.29 10.33
N GLY A 362 6.59 3.36 9.68
CA GLY A 362 6.73 3.32 8.23
C GLY A 362 6.62 1.91 7.65
N PHE A 363 6.58 1.80 6.33
CA PHE A 363 6.52 0.50 5.66
C PHE A 363 7.70 -0.42 5.98
N GLU A 364 8.87 0.14 6.27
CA GLU A 364 10.04 -0.61 6.70
C GLU A 364 9.79 -1.38 8.01
N ASP A 365 8.84 -0.93 8.83
CA ASP A 365 8.53 -1.53 10.12
C ASP A 365 7.67 -2.79 10.01
N TRP A 366 6.97 -3.01 8.88
CA TRP A 366 6.06 -4.15 8.74
C TRP A 366 6.78 -5.49 8.73
N LEU A 367 7.94 -5.60 8.09
CA LEU A 367 8.71 -6.85 8.08
C LEU A 367 9.07 -7.28 9.51
N PRO A 368 9.78 -6.49 10.33
CA PRO A 368 10.11 -6.91 11.68
C PRO A 368 8.87 -7.05 12.57
N THR A 369 7.83 -6.23 12.37
CA THR A 369 6.58 -6.33 13.15
C THR A 369 5.87 -7.65 12.90
N ILE A 370 5.67 -8.03 11.63
CA ILE A 370 4.98 -9.28 11.29
C ILE A 370 5.80 -10.46 11.78
N MET A 371 7.11 -10.44 11.57
CA MET A 371 7.98 -11.53 12.03
C MET A 371 7.97 -11.70 13.55
N GLU A 372 7.90 -10.61 14.34
CA GLU A 372 7.74 -10.68 15.80
C GLU A 372 6.34 -11.19 16.20
N LEU A 373 5.26 -10.69 15.58
CA LEU A 373 3.89 -11.13 15.89
C LEU A 373 3.64 -12.61 15.60
N VAL A 374 4.39 -13.19 14.64
CA VAL A 374 4.32 -14.63 14.32
C VAL A 374 5.36 -15.48 15.06
N GLY A 375 6.15 -14.88 15.97
CA GLY A 375 7.17 -15.55 16.78
C GLY A 375 8.39 -16.04 15.98
N ALA A 376 8.77 -15.31 14.94
CA ALA A 376 9.88 -15.63 14.03
C ALA A 376 10.87 -14.47 13.88
N GLU A 377 11.01 -13.62 14.89
CA GLU A 377 11.95 -12.50 14.89
C GLU A 377 13.42 -12.94 14.77
N SER A 378 13.74 -14.18 15.17
CA SER A 378 15.10 -14.72 15.14
C SER A 378 15.66 -14.96 13.72
N VAL A 379 14.81 -14.98 12.69
CA VAL A 379 15.24 -15.13 11.29
C VAL A 379 15.29 -13.81 10.52
N ILE A 380 14.96 -12.69 11.17
CA ILE A 380 15.08 -11.38 10.56
C ILE A 380 16.56 -11.09 10.27
N PRO A 381 16.93 -10.71 9.04
CA PRO A 381 18.32 -10.36 8.73
C PRO A 381 18.73 -9.09 9.49
N PRO A 382 19.99 -8.97 9.94
CA PRO A 382 20.44 -7.81 10.69
C PRO A 382 20.46 -6.52 9.86
N GLU A 383 20.49 -6.61 8.54
CA GLU A 383 20.51 -5.46 7.62
C GLU A 383 19.09 -4.99 7.26
N ILE A 384 18.27 -4.65 8.26
CA ILE A 384 16.99 -3.93 8.05
C ILE A 384 16.99 -2.58 8.77
N ASP A 385 16.16 -1.66 8.30
CA ASP A 385 16.00 -0.32 8.89
C ASP A 385 14.73 -0.21 9.75
N GLY A 386 13.81 -1.16 9.58
CA GLY A 386 12.55 -1.23 10.29
C GLY A 386 12.71 -1.45 11.78
N ILE A 387 11.81 -0.86 12.55
CA ILE A 387 11.67 -1.05 13.99
C ILE A 387 10.29 -1.67 14.19
N SER A 388 10.24 -2.89 14.72
CA SER A 388 8.97 -3.56 15.03
C SER A 388 8.08 -2.65 15.86
N MET A 389 6.79 -2.57 15.52
CA MET A 389 5.76 -1.89 16.29
C MET A 389 4.82 -2.87 17.01
N ALA A 390 5.20 -4.16 17.09
CA ALA A 390 4.41 -5.18 17.78
C ALA A 390 4.07 -4.80 19.24
N PRO A 391 5.00 -4.28 20.08
CA PRO A 391 4.65 -3.83 21.43
C PRO A 391 3.54 -2.79 21.43
N THR A 392 3.62 -1.79 20.53
CA THR A 392 2.58 -0.75 20.41
C THR A 392 1.23 -1.34 20.02
N LEU A 393 1.20 -2.29 19.08
CA LEU A 393 -0.04 -2.95 18.64
C LEU A 393 -0.67 -3.78 19.77
N LEU A 394 0.15 -4.43 20.59
CA LEU A 394 -0.28 -5.25 21.73
C LEU A 394 -0.57 -4.42 23.00
N GLY A 395 -0.54 -3.09 22.92
CA GLY A 395 -0.83 -2.20 24.05
C GLY A 395 0.31 -2.08 25.06
N GLU A 396 1.50 -2.53 24.71
CA GLU A 396 2.71 -2.40 25.51
C GLU A 396 3.42 -1.07 25.27
N SER A 397 4.24 -0.66 26.25
CA SER A 397 5.03 0.56 26.14
C SER A 397 6.23 0.35 25.23
N GLN A 398 6.48 1.31 24.34
CA GLN A 398 7.61 1.29 23.43
C GLN A 398 8.28 2.67 23.34
N PRO A 399 9.62 2.75 23.30
CA PRO A 399 10.30 4.02 23.06
C PRO A 399 9.85 4.67 21.74
N PRO A 400 9.74 6.01 21.68
CA PRO A 400 9.44 6.70 20.43
C PRO A 400 10.42 6.32 19.32
N ARG A 401 9.96 6.33 18.07
CA ARG A 401 10.83 6.12 16.91
C ARG A 401 11.92 7.21 16.89
N PRO A 402 13.21 6.87 16.81
CA PRO A 402 14.28 7.86 16.79
C PRO A 402 14.17 8.84 15.62
N PHE A 403 13.94 8.32 14.41
CA PHE A 403 13.65 9.11 13.21
C PHE A 403 13.01 8.24 12.12
N LEU A 404 12.32 8.84 11.16
CA LEU A 404 11.94 8.19 9.90
C LEU A 404 12.62 8.92 8.75
N TYR A 405 13.20 8.17 7.80
CA TYR A 405 13.96 8.71 6.68
C TYR A 405 13.34 8.31 5.34
N ARG A 406 13.30 9.25 4.39
CA ARG A 406 12.94 8.98 2.99
C ARG A 406 13.85 9.78 2.07
N GLU A 407 14.18 9.17 0.94
CA GLU A 407 14.77 9.86 -0.22
C GLU A 407 14.06 9.40 -1.48
N PHE A 408 14.01 10.29 -2.47
CA PHE A 408 13.32 10.02 -3.70
C PHE A 408 14.00 10.74 -4.86
N PRO A 409 14.81 10.04 -5.68
CA PRO A 409 15.58 10.64 -6.77
C PRO A 409 14.73 11.09 -7.96
N ALA A 410 13.44 10.76 -7.97
CA ALA A 410 12.52 11.14 -9.04
C ALA A 410 11.80 12.47 -8.73
N TYR A 411 11.01 12.95 -9.69
CA TYR A 411 10.20 14.17 -9.56
C TYR A 411 10.99 15.40 -9.06
N GLY A 412 12.24 15.54 -9.51
CA GLY A 412 13.08 16.67 -9.14
C GLY A 412 13.99 16.40 -7.95
N GLY A 413 13.97 15.20 -7.35
CA GLY A 413 14.85 14.83 -6.24
C GLY A 413 14.38 15.43 -4.90
N GLN A 414 14.05 14.57 -3.94
CA GLN A 414 13.56 14.96 -2.62
C GLN A 414 14.20 14.11 -1.52
N GLN A 415 14.27 14.67 -0.32
CA GLN A 415 14.73 13.98 0.88
C GLN A 415 13.93 14.49 2.09
N CYS A 416 13.53 13.62 3.02
CA CYS A 416 12.90 14.06 4.26
C CYS A 416 13.31 13.21 5.47
N VAL A 417 13.29 13.85 6.64
CA VAL A 417 13.46 13.21 7.94
C VAL A 417 12.34 13.66 8.87
N ARG A 418 11.68 12.71 9.52
CA ARG A 418 10.80 12.94 10.68
C ARG A 418 11.61 12.67 11.95
N LEU A 419 11.72 13.64 12.84
CA LEU A 419 12.47 13.57 14.10
C LEU A 419 11.59 14.10 15.24
N GLY A 420 10.90 13.20 15.95
CA GLY A 420 9.84 13.60 16.89
C GLY A 420 8.77 14.43 16.16
N ASP A 421 8.42 15.59 16.72
CA ASP A 421 7.45 16.50 16.13
C ASP A 421 7.97 17.28 14.91
N TRP A 422 9.28 17.24 14.67
CA TRP A 422 9.92 17.95 13.57
C TRP A 422 9.91 17.13 12.29
N LYS A 423 9.75 17.82 11.16
CA LYS A 423 9.96 17.25 9.83
C LYS A 423 10.80 18.20 8.99
N GLY A 424 11.94 17.70 8.53
CA GLY A 424 12.80 18.42 7.60
C GLY A 424 12.64 17.88 6.19
N VAL A 425 12.56 18.77 5.19
CA VAL A 425 12.35 18.41 3.79
C VAL A 425 13.34 19.17 2.90
N ARG A 426 13.97 18.46 1.97
CA ARG A 426 14.70 19.02 0.82
C ARG A 426 13.92 18.73 -0.46
N GLN A 427 13.89 19.71 -1.35
CA GLN A 427 13.27 19.65 -2.67
C GLN A 427 14.31 19.99 -3.73
N ASN A 428 14.00 19.70 -5.01
CA ASN A 428 14.84 20.11 -6.15
C ASN A 428 16.30 19.64 -6.08
N LEU A 429 16.56 18.46 -5.49
CA LEU A 429 17.90 17.85 -5.42
C LEU A 429 18.37 17.27 -6.78
N LYS A 430 17.47 17.14 -7.75
CA LYS A 430 17.76 16.71 -9.12
C LYS A 430 16.96 17.57 -10.10
N PRO A 431 17.33 18.85 -10.27
CA PRO A 431 16.57 19.80 -11.08
C PRO A 431 16.30 19.27 -12.49
N ARG A 432 15.10 19.52 -13.01
CA ARG A 432 14.71 19.11 -14.38
C ARG A 432 15.29 20.03 -15.45
N GLN A 433 15.64 21.26 -15.10
CA GLN A 433 16.19 22.25 -16.02
C GLN A 433 17.70 22.03 -16.16
N ASN A 434 18.16 21.90 -17.41
CA ASN A 434 19.59 21.77 -17.68
C ASN A 434 20.37 22.99 -17.16
N GLY A 435 21.43 22.73 -16.39
CA GLY A 435 22.30 23.77 -15.82
C GLY A 435 21.79 24.40 -14.53
N ALA A 436 20.66 23.95 -13.97
CA ALA A 436 20.25 24.34 -12.63
C ALA A 436 20.97 23.48 -11.58
N GLU A 437 21.48 24.13 -10.54
CA GLU A 437 22.15 23.47 -9.41
C GLU A 437 21.13 22.89 -8.42
N PRO A 438 21.45 21.78 -7.72
CA PRO A 438 20.58 21.20 -6.72
C PRO A 438 20.41 22.15 -5.52
N ASP A 439 19.19 22.19 -4.97
CA ASP A 439 18.90 22.96 -3.76
C ASP A 439 19.06 22.09 -2.51
N LEU A 440 20.09 22.37 -1.71
CA LEU A 440 20.38 21.65 -0.47
C LEU A 440 19.68 22.26 0.76
N THR A 441 18.87 23.30 0.57
CA THR A 441 18.13 23.98 1.64
C THR A 441 17.15 23.02 2.30
N ILE A 442 17.17 22.97 3.64
CA ILE A 442 16.22 22.19 4.43
C ILE A 442 15.10 23.13 4.88
N GLU A 443 13.89 22.85 4.44
CA GLU A 443 12.67 23.35 5.07
C GLU A 443 12.42 22.58 6.36
N LEU A 444 11.92 23.24 7.42
CA LEU A 444 11.63 22.61 8.69
C LEU A 444 10.21 22.97 9.16
N TYR A 445 9.46 21.95 9.58
CA TYR A 445 8.07 22.07 10.04
C TYR A 445 7.90 21.39 11.39
N ASN A 446 7.11 21.99 12.28
CA ASN A 446 6.64 21.36 13.52
C ASN A 446 5.26 20.75 13.27
N LEU A 447 5.16 19.45 13.05
CA LEU A 447 3.89 18.81 12.68
C LEU A 447 2.92 18.65 13.86
N ALA A 448 3.35 18.90 15.10
CA ALA A 448 2.43 18.97 16.24
C ALA A 448 1.56 20.24 16.18
N GLU A 449 2.04 21.29 15.51
CA GLU A 449 1.37 22.58 15.39
C GLU A 449 0.90 22.87 13.95
N ASP A 450 1.56 22.29 12.95
CA ASP A 450 1.38 22.58 11.52
C ASP A 450 1.47 21.30 10.68
N VAL A 451 0.46 20.44 10.77
CA VAL A 451 0.39 19.18 10.00
C VAL A 451 0.32 19.41 8.48
N GLY A 452 -0.11 20.61 8.07
CA GLY A 452 -0.16 21.04 6.68
C GLY A 452 1.16 21.58 6.13
N GLU A 453 2.24 21.58 6.90
CA GLU A 453 3.57 22.03 6.48
C GLU A 453 3.52 23.42 5.79
N THR A 454 2.78 24.35 6.39
CA THR A 454 2.48 25.68 5.85
C THR A 454 3.51 26.74 6.27
N ARG A 455 4.18 26.57 7.41
CA ARG A 455 5.15 27.53 7.96
C ARG A 455 6.52 26.88 8.13
N ASN A 456 7.44 27.22 7.21
CA ASN A 456 8.84 26.84 7.34
C ASN A 456 9.52 27.65 8.47
N VAL A 457 9.97 26.98 9.52
CA VAL A 457 10.63 27.55 10.70
C VAL A 457 12.13 27.21 10.78
N ALA A 458 12.76 26.78 9.68
CA ALA A 458 14.16 26.36 9.67
C ALA A 458 15.13 27.45 10.19
N ALA A 459 14.89 28.71 9.86
CA ALA A 459 15.71 29.83 10.33
C ALA A 459 15.58 30.08 11.85
N GLU A 460 14.47 29.65 12.46
CA GLU A 460 14.19 29.80 13.89
C GLU A 460 14.82 28.66 14.73
N HIS A 461 15.15 27.51 14.10
CA HIS A 461 15.63 26.29 14.76
C HIS A 461 16.86 25.66 14.07
N PRO A 462 17.98 26.38 13.92
CA PRO A 462 19.16 25.90 13.19
C PRO A 462 19.78 24.63 13.79
N GLU A 463 19.64 24.41 15.09
CA GLU A 463 20.11 23.21 15.80
C GLU A 463 19.35 21.95 15.40
N ILE A 464 18.04 22.05 15.13
CA ILE A 464 17.22 20.93 14.67
C ILE A 464 17.53 20.63 13.20
N VAL A 465 17.70 21.68 12.39
CA VAL A 465 18.14 21.54 10.99
C VAL A 465 19.46 20.77 10.90
N ALA A 466 20.44 21.10 11.75
CA ALA A 466 21.73 20.41 11.77
C ALA A 466 21.61 18.93 12.17
N GLN A 467 20.72 18.58 13.12
CA GLN A 467 20.46 17.18 13.49
C GLN A 467 19.84 16.40 12.32
N ILE A 468 18.86 17.00 11.65
CA ILE A 468 18.19 16.41 10.49
C ILE A 468 19.18 16.23 9.34
N GLU A 469 20.00 17.23 9.04
CA GLU A 469 21.02 17.13 7.99
C GLU A 469 21.99 15.98 8.27
N LYS A 470 22.41 15.81 9.53
CA LYS A 470 23.26 14.69 9.93
C LYS A 470 22.59 13.35 9.65
N ILE A 471 21.31 13.18 10.01
CA ILE A 471 20.55 11.96 9.71
C ILE A 471 20.48 11.75 8.19
N MET A 472 20.14 12.79 7.43
CA MET A 472 20.06 12.75 5.96
C MET A 472 21.35 12.23 5.32
N ARG A 473 22.52 12.70 5.78
CA ARG A 473 23.83 12.21 5.29
C ARG A 473 24.11 10.77 5.71
N GLN A 474 23.76 10.40 6.94
CA GLN A 474 24.06 9.07 7.48
C GLN A 474 23.21 7.95 6.89
N GLN A 475 21.95 8.23 6.52
CA GLN A 475 21.01 7.23 6.01
C GLN A 475 21.06 7.06 4.48
N HIS A 476 21.68 8.01 3.77
CA HIS A 476 21.87 7.89 2.33
C HIS A 476 22.99 6.88 2.03
N THR A 477 22.72 5.94 1.12
CA THR A 477 23.79 5.15 0.48
C THR A 477 23.72 5.31 -1.03
N PRO A 478 24.85 5.52 -1.73
CA PRO A 478 24.84 5.65 -3.19
C PRO A 478 24.24 4.44 -3.89
N SER A 479 23.51 4.68 -4.98
CA SER A 479 22.94 3.63 -5.83
C SER A 479 23.44 3.76 -7.26
N ALA A 480 24.10 2.72 -7.76
CA ALA A 480 24.48 2.67 -9.18
C ALA A 480 23.26 2.71 -10.11
N GLU A 481 22.13 2.15 -9.65
CA GLU A 481 20.92 1.97 -10.45
C GLU A 481 19.96 3.15 -10.40
N PHE A 482 19.92 3.81 -9.24
CA PHE A 482 19.05 4.94 -8.97
C PHE A 482 19.86 6.11 -8.43
N ALA A 483 20.92 6.47 -9.16
CA ALA A 483 21.86 7.51 -8.76
C ALA A 483 21.17 8.83 -8.39
N PHE A 484 21.68 9.42 -7.33
CA PHE A 484 21.20 10.65 -6.74
C PHE A 484 22.37 11.62 -6.52
N PRO A 485 22.94 12.21 -7.59
CA PRO A 485 24.25 12.88 -7.54
C PRO A 485 24.39 13.94 -6.45
N ALA A 486 23.33 14.74 -6.23
CA ALA A 486 23.33 15.77 -5.19
C ALA A 486 23.47 15.23 -3.75
N LEU A 487 23.24 13.94 -3.53
CA LEU A 487 23.46 13.25 -2.26
C LEU A 487 24.69 12.32 -2.32
N ASP A 488 24.93 11.68 -3.48
CA ASP A 488 26.06 10.77 -3.68
C ASP A 488 27.44 11.47 -3.48
N GLU A 489 27.48 12.79 -3.65
CA GLU A 489 28.68 13.64 -3.55
C GLU A 489 28.87 14.31 -2.16
N LEU A 490 27.90 14.16 -1.24
CA LEU A 490 27.84 14.81 0.08
C LEU A 490 28.40 13.94 1.21
#